data_AF-A0A953FG98-F1
#
_entry.id   AF-A0A953FG98-F1
#
_cell.length_a   1.000
_cell.length_b   1.000
_cell.length_c   1.000
_cell.angle_alpha   90.00
_cell.angle_beta   90.00
_cell.angle_gamma   90.00
#
_symmetry.space_group_name_H-M   'P 1'
#
loop_
_entity.id
_entity.type
_entity.pdbx_description
1 polymer ?
#
loop_
_entity_poly.entity_id
_entity_poly.type
_entity_poly.pdbx_seq_one_letter_code
_entity_poly.pdbx_strand_id
1 'polypeptide(L)'
;MHRSADFRQRALAVYARAHEMKGAALIATRNCNNMITDYVNRTYTPLWNKYRPAILKMMVDAANSPQEYKLYGHEFRAMDDKKKSGFDFVLQLSKGRAINDIKKSTIAQDLLNVLQNSKKAAELADADRYEFAMDRKFVLKVTRLPEPAAAAAE
;
A
#
# COMPACT_ATOMS: atom_id res chain seq x y z
N MET A 1 -29.71 -44.82 -52.13
CA MET A 1 -30.34 -45.13 -50.82
C MET A 1 -29.34 -44.84 -49.72
N HIS A 2 -29.64 -43.81 -48.93
CA HIS A 2 -29.30 -43.55 -47.53
C HIS A 2 -28.05 -44.20 -46.91
N ARG A 3 -27.08 -43.34 -46.54
CA ARG A 3 -26.19 -43.35 -45.35
C ARG A 3 -24.92 -42.59 -45.76
N SER A 4 -24.37 -41.64 -45.02
CA SER A 4 -24.64 -41.15 -43.69
C SER A 4 -23.90 -39.82 -43.61
N ALA A 5 -24.64 -38.72 -43.45
CA ALA A 5 -24.13 -37.37 -43.20
C ALA A 5 -23.55 -37.23 -41.77
N ASP A 6 -22.72 -38.20 -41.35
CA ASP A 6 -22.36 -38.40 -39.94
C ASP A 6 -20.86 -38.19 -39.66
N PHE A 7 -20.04 -38.01 -40.70
CA PHE A 7 -18.60 -37.81 -40.49
C PHE A 7 -18.23 -36.34 -40.24
N ARG A 8 -19.04 -35.40 -40.75
CA ARG A 8 -18.76 -33.95 -40.64
C ARG A 8 -19.21 -33.33 -39.31
N GLN A 9 -20.11 -33.99 -38.57
CA GLN A 9 -20.53 -33.54 -37.23
C GLN A 9 -19.54 -33.95 -36.13
N ARG A 10 -18.76 -35.03 -36.32
CA ARG A 10 -17.80 -35.50 -35.31
C ARG A 10 -16.46 -34.76 -35.30
N ALA A 11 -16.04 -34.17 -36.42
CA ALA A 11 -14.79 -33.42 -36.49
C ALA A 11 -14.87 -32.02 -35.83
N LEU A 12 -16.05 -31.41 -35.76
CA LEU A 12 -16.25 -30.11 -35.11
C LEU A 12 -16.37 -30.20 -33.57
N ALA A 13 -16.75 -31.37 -33.04
CA ALA A 13 -16.88 -31.57 -31.59
C ALA A 13 -15.53 -31.76 -30.86
N VAL A 14 -14.46 -32.15 -31.56
CA VAL A 14 -13.12 -32.30 -30.95
C VAL A 14 -12.38 -30.97 -30.91
N TYR A 15 -12.56 -30.11 -31.92
CA TYR A 15 -11.86 -28.82 -31.96
C TYR A 15 -12.47 -27.75 -31.04
N ALA A 16 -13.77 -27.83 -30.71
CA ALA A 16 -14.40 -26.93 -29.75
C ALA A 16 -14.03 -27.22 -28.28
N ARG A 17 -13.32 -28.32 -27.99
CA ARG A 17 -12.92 -28.71 -26.63
C ARG A 17 -11.48 -28.30 -26.27
N ALA A 18 -10.77 -27.63 -27.19
CA ALA A 18 -9.41 -27.14 -26.96
C ALA A 18 -9.33 -25.69 -26.45
N HIS A 19 -10.46 -24.98 -26.32
CA HIS A 19 -10.45 -23.54 -26.06
C HIS A 19 -11.13 -23.06 -24.76
N GLU A 20 -11.61 -23.94 -23.90
CA GLU A 20 -12.33 -23.49 -22.70
C GLU A 20 -12.04 -24.39 -21.51
N MET A 21 -10.95 -24.08 -20.82
CA MET A 21 -10.75 -24.16 -19.37
C MET A 21 -9.30 -23.76 -19.02
N LYS A 22 -8.86 -22.60 -19.53
CA LYS A 22 -7.74 -21.82 -18.97
C LYS A 22 -8.27 -20.98 -17.79
N GLY A 23 -8.92 -21.63 -16.83
CA GLY A 23 -9.70 -20.96 -15.77
C GLY A 23 -9.24 -21.28 -14.35
N ALA A 24 -8.05 -21.86 -14.15
CA ALA A 24 -7.59 -22.27 -12.81
C ALA A 24 -6.09 -22.05 -12.58
N ALA A 25 -5.51 -21.01 -13.19
CA ALA A 25 -4.11 -20.64 -12.99
C ALA A 25 -3.90 -19.12 -12.98
N LEU A 26 -4.70 -18.37 -12.20
CA LEU A 26 -4.45 -16.96 -11.92
C LEU A 26 -4.81 -16.62 -10.46
N ILE A 27 -4.12 -17.24 -9.51
CA ILE A 27 -3.88 -16.63 -8.19
C ILE A 27 -2.36 -16.54 -7.97
N ALA A 28 -1.62 -16.19 -9.02
CA ALA A 28 -0.18 -15.95 -8.96
C ALA A 28 0.15 -14.63 -9.67
N THR A 29 -0.62 -13.58 -9.37
CA THR A 29 -0.27 -12.22 -9.82
C THR A 29 -0.88 -11.16 -8.91
N ARG A 30 -0.78 -11.33 -7.59
CA ARG A 30 -0.89 -10.16 -6.70
C ARG A 30 0.49 -9.52 -6.60
N ASN A 31 0.81 -8.77 -7.66
CA ASN A 31 1.57 -7.54 -7.58
C ASN A 31 3.08 -7.65 -7.26
N CYS A 32 3.87 -8.16 -8.21
CA CYS A 32 5.31 -7.87 -8.30
C CYS A 32 5.59 -6.74 -9.31
N ASN A 33 4.69 -5.76 -9.44
CA ASN A 33 4.93 -4.55 -10.21
C ASN A 33 5.26 -3.40 -9.24
N ASN A 34 6.45 -3.42 -8.62
CA ASN A 34 7.21 -2.19 -8.31
C ASN A 34 8.64 -2.50 -7.77
N MET A 35 9.48 -3.22 -8.53
CA MET A 35 10.88 -3.45 -8.13
C MET A 35 11.90 -2.76 -9.06
N ILE A 36 11.55 -1.67 -9.74
CA ILE A 36 12.50 -0.98 -10.65
C ILE A 36 12.46 0.57 -10.58
N THR A 37 11.60 1.24 -9.80
CA THR A 37 11.55 2.73 -9.82
C THR A 37 11.99 3.47 -8.54
N ASP A 38 12.34 2.78 -7.45
CA ASP A 38 12.53 3.44 -6.13
C ASP A 38 13.95 3.27 -5.51
N TYR A 39 14.99 3.05 -6.34
CA TYR A 39 16.39 3.18 -5.91
C TYR A 39 16.85 4.65 -6.03
N VAL A 40 16.03 5.59 -5.57
CA VAL A 40 16.42 7.00 -5.50
C VAL A 40 16.41 7.40 -4.04
N ASN A 41 17.53 7.08 -3.39
CA ASN A 41 17.94 7.54 -2.06
C ASN A 41 16.94 7.31 -0.92
N ARG A 42 16.88 6.05 -0.45
CA ARG A 42 16.14 5.61 0.74
C ARG A 42 16.81 6.06 2.05
N THR A 43 17.13 7.35 2.14
CA THR A 43 17.91 7.97 3.22
C THR A 43 17.22 7.80 4.58
N TYR A 44 15.89 7.82 4.62
CA TYR A 44 15.12 7.75 5.86
C TYR A 44 14.53 6.37 6.15
N THR A 45 14.60 5.42 5.21
CA THR A 45 14.16 4.03 5.43
C THR A 45 14.74 3.38 6.70
N PRO A 46 16.06 3.46 7.01
CA PRO A 46 16.58 2.86 8.25
C PRO A 46 16.01 3.54 9.52
N LEU A 47 15.77 4.85 9.45
CA LEU A 47 15.15 5.61 10.55
C LEU A 47 13.70 5.18 10.76
N TRP A 48 12.93 5.04 9.69
CA TRP A 48 11.56 4.55 9.77
C TRP A 48 11.47 3.11 10.26
N ASN A 49 12.44 2.26 9.94
CA ASN A 49 12.51 0.91 10.49
C ASN A 49 12.69 0.91 12.02
N LYS A 50 13.44 1.87 12.58
CA LYS A 50 13.57 2.05 14.03
C LYS A 50 12.24 2.43 14.68
N TYR A 51 11.45 3.29 14.03
CA TYR A 51 10.14 3.73 14.51
C TYR A 51 8.98 2.80 14.13
N ARG A 52 9.21 1.81 13.27
CA ARG A 52 8.22 0.86 12.80
C ARG A 52 7.34 0.25 13.91
N PRO A 53 7.87 -0.28 15.04
CA PRO A 53 7.01 -0.82 16.09
C PRO A 53 6.11 0.24 16.72
N ALA A 54 6.60 1.48 16.89
CA ALA A 54 5.79 2.59 17.37
C ALA A 54 4.71 2.99 16.36
N ILE A 55 5.03 3.04 15.07
CA ILE A 55 4.07 3.37 14.00
C ILE A 55 2.99 2.31 13.89
N LEU A 56 3.34 1.02 13.97
CA LEU A 56 2.37 -0.07 13.99
C LEU A 56 1.45 0.03 15.21
N LYS A 57 2.03 0.29 16.38
CA LYS A 57 1.23 0.52 17.59
C LYS A 57 0.27 1.69 17.41
N MET A 58 0.75 2.82 16.87
CA MET A 58 -0.12 3.96 16.56
C MET A 58 -1.22 3.61 15.57
N MET A 59 -0.99 2.80 14.54
CA MET A 59 -2.05 2.38 13.62
C MET A 59 -3.11 1.54 14.33
N VAL A 60 -2.70 0.65 15.24
CA VAL A 60 -3.63 -0.16 16.05
C VAL A 60 -4.41 0.73 17.01
N ASP A 61 -3.73 1.64 17.71
CA ASP A 61 -4.36 2.55 18.68
C ASP A 61 -5.21 3.63 17.97
N ALA A 62 -4.88 3.99 16.73
CA ALA A 62 -5.63 4.87 15.85
C ALA A 62 -7.01 4.33 15.50
N ALA A 63 -7.26 3.04 15.72
CA ALA A 63 -8.60 2.47 15.64
C ALA A 63 -9.57 3.09 16.67
N ASN A 64 -9.05 3.57 17.81
CA ASN A 64 -9.84 4.16 18.90
C ASN A 64 -9.74 5.69 18.95
N SER A 65 -8.55 6.25 18.77
CA SER A 65 -8.31 7.70 18.87
C SER A 65 -7.17 8.12 17.95
N PRO A 66 -7.22 9.32 17.34
CA PRO A 66 -6.08 9.90 16.66
C PRO A 66 -4.83 9.84 17.55
N GLN A 67 -3.73 9.34 16.98
CA GLN A 67 -2.46 9.18 17.69
C GLN A 67 -1.48 10.23 17.22
N GLU A 68 -0.74 10.81 18.15
CA GLU A 68 0.35 11.73 17.84
C GLU A 68 1.64 11.22 18.47
N TYR A 69 2.72 11.19 17.69
CA TYR A 69 4.02 10.79 18.16
C TYR A 69 5.07 11.81 17.78
N LYS A 70 5.79 12.28 18.80
CA LYS A 70 6.87 13.23 18.64
C LYS A 70 8.15 12.48 18.26
N LEU A 71 8.55 12.65 17.01
CA LEU A 71 9.80 12.13 16.48
C LEU A 71 10.96 13.08 16.80
N TYR A 72 12.16 12.53 16.86
CA TYR A 72 13.37 13.29 17.13
C TYR A 72 13.94 13.88 15.84
N GLY A 73 13.63 15.16 15.57
CA GLY A 73 14.07 15.84 14.35
C GLY A 73 15.58 15.87 14.12
N HIS A 74 16.40 15.75 15.17
CA HIS A 74 17.86 15.67 15.03
C HIS A 74 18.29 14.39 14.29
N GLU A 75 17.55 13.29 14.41
CA GLU A 75 17.85 12.06 13.67
C GLU A 75 17.55 12.21 12.18
N PHE A 76 16.52 12.97 11.82
CA PHE A 76 16.19 13.26 10.41
C PHE A 76 17.22 14.20 9.79
N ARG A 77 17.66 15.22 10.53
CA ARG A 77 18.71 16.14 10.09
C ARG A 77 20.08 15.45 9.95
N ALA A 78 20.38 14.47 10.81
CA ALA A 78 21.62 13.71 10.73
C ALA A 78 21.70 12.83 9.47
N MET A 79 20.56 12.42 8.89
CA MET A 79 20.53 11.56 7.70
C MET A 79 20.73 12.36 6.39
N ASP A 80 20.32 13.63 6.35
CA ASP A 80 20.46 14.47 5.15
C ASP A 80 20.77 15.93 5.55
N ASP A 81 22.07 16.24 5.66
CA ASP A 81 22.57 17.56 6.03
C ASP A 81 22.26 18.63 4.95
N LYS A 82 21.98 18.20 3.71
CA LYS A 82 21.75 19.09 2.56
C LYS A 82 20.31 19.61 2.46
N LYS A 83 19.32 18.92 3.05
CA LYS A 83 17.92 19.37 3.04
C LYS A 83 17.56 20.16 4.30
N LYS A 84 17.59 21.49 4.19
CA LYS A 84 17.18 22.43 5.25
C LYS A 84 15.66 22.68 5.38
N SER A 85 14.83 22.30 4.41
CA SER A 85 13.42 22.70 4.39
C SER A 85 12.49 21.60 3.86
N GLY A 86 11.39 21.37 4.57
CA GLY A 86 10.24 20.56 4.13
C GLY A 86 10.21 19.11 4.64
N PHE A 87 10.36 18.90 5.96
CA PHE A 87 10.05 17.59 6.56
C PHE A 87 8.54 17.39 6.76
N ASP A 88 7.73 18.42 6.57
CA ASP A 88 6.28 18.29 6.62
C ASP A 88 5.72 17.53 5.42
N PHE A 89 4.80 16.60 5.67
CA PHE A 89 4.12 15.84 4.62
C PHE A 89 2.77 15.30 5.10
N VAL A 90 1.87 15.03 4.16
CA VAL A 90 0.63 14.31 4.42
C VAL A 90 0.54 13.12 3.47
N LEU A 91 0.54 11.92 4.05
CA LEU A 91 0.43 10.65 3.38
C LEU A 91 -0.92 10.01 3.73
N GLN A 92 -1.79 9.87 2.74
CA GLN A 92 -3.01 9.08 2.88
C GLN A 92 -2.77 7.68 2.33
N LEU A 93 -2.95 6.68 3.18
CA LEU A 93 -2.75 5.27 2.89
C LEU A 93 -4.11 4.56 2.80
N SER A 94 -4.32 3.81 1.73
CA SER A 94 -5.50 2.97 1.52
C SER A 94 -5.15 1.76 0.67
N LYS A 95 -5.64 0.58 1.02
CA LYS A 95 -5.38 -0.68 0.33
C LYS A 95 -3.88 -0.94 0.14
N GLY A 96 -3.08 -0.54 1.14
CA GLY A 96 -1.62 -0.65 1.13
C GLY A 96 -0.90 0.27 0.13
N ARG A 97 -1.56 1.31 -0.41
CA ARG A 97 -0.96 2.29 -1.34
C ARG A 97 -1.26 3.72 -0.93
N ALA A 98 -0.35 4.64 -1.28
CA ALA A 98 -0.63 6.05 -1.11
C ALA A 98 -1.69 6.51 -2.12
N ILE A 99 -2.72 7.21 -1.64
CA ILE A 99 -3.72 7.88 -2.50
C ILE A 99 -3.23 9.26 -2.94
N ASN A 100 -2.45 9.93 -2.08
CA ASN A 100 -2.00 11.30 -2.32
C ASN A 100 -0.65 11.36 -3.08
N ASP A 101 -0.38 12.51 -3.72
CA ASP A 101 0.87 12.81 -4.42
C ASP A 101 2.05 13.04 -3.45
N ILE A 102 2.60 11.95 -2.93
CA ILE A 102 3.78 11.96 -2.04
C ILE A 102 5.13 12.00 -2.78
N LYS A 103 5.12 12.11 -4.11
CA LYS A 103 6.34 12.05 -4.96
C LYS A 103 7.36 13.16 -4.67
N LYS A 104 6.90 14.27 -4.10
CA LYS A 104 7.74 15.42 -3.73
C LYS A 104 8.47 15.22 -2.40
N SER A 105 8.00 14.28 -1.57
CA SER A 105 8.48 14.07 -0.21
C SER A 105 9.18 12.72 -0.09
N THR A 106 10.52 12.73 -0.23
CA THR A 106 11.37 11.53 -0.07
C THR A 106 11.12 10.83 1.28
N ILE A 107 10.91 11.62 2.34
CA ILE A 107 10.60 11.12 3.68
C ILE A 107 9.28 10.33 3.74
N ALA A 108 8.25 10.77 2.99
CA ALA A 108 6.94 10.12 2.94
C ALA A 108 6.98 8.84 2.10
N GLN A 109 7.75 8.85 1.01
CA GLN A 109 8.01 7.67 0.19
C GLN A 109 8.71 6.57 0.99
N ASP A 110 9.73 6.93 1.78
CA ASP A 110 10.42 5.98 2.65
C ASP A 110 9.47 5.39 3.71
N LEU A 111 8.61 6.21 4.31
CA LEU A 111 7.59 5.73 5.26
C LEU A 111 6.62 4.75 4.59
N LEU A 112 6.08 5.11 3.42
CA LEU A 112 5.19 4.23 2.66
C LEU A 112 5.87 2.87 2.38
N ASN A 113 7.12 2.89 1.93
CA ASN A 113 7.88 1.68 1.65
C ASN A 113 8.02 0.80 2.91
N VAL A 114 8.34 1.37 4.07
CA VAL A 114 8.41 0.61 5.33
C VAL A 114 7.05 0.02 5.73
N LEU A 115 5.96 0.76 5.52
CA LEU A 115 4.61 0.27 5.77
C LEU A 115 4.21 -0.86 4.80
N GLN A 116 4.51 -0.73 3.51
CA GLN A 116 4.25 -1.77 2.50
C GLN A 116 5.04 -3.05 2.74
N ASN A 117 6.27 -2.94 3.23
CA ASN A 117 7.08 -4.09 3.63
C ASN A 117 6.59 -4.76 4.94
N SER A 118 5.60 -4.18 5.60
CA SER A 118 5.04 -4.71 6.84
C SER A 118 3.69 -5.37 6.61
N LYS A 119 3.63 -6.69 6.78
CA LYS A 119 2.39 -7.48 6.71
C LYS A 119 1.29 -6.86 7.58
N LYS A 120 1.60 -6.50 8.83
CA LYS A 120 0.61 -5.94 9.76
C LYS A 120 0.09 -4.56 9.35
N ALA A 121 0.95 -3.68 8.84
CA ALA A 121 0.50 -2.37 8.36
C ALA A 121 -0.34 -2.52 7.09
N ALA A 122 0.06 -3.44 6.20
CA ALA A 122 -0.68 -3.73 4.97
C ALA A 122 -2.08 -4.30 5.28
N GLU A 123 -2.20 -5.22 6.24
CA GLU A 123 -3.49 -5.73 6.71
C GLU A 123 -4.39 -4.61 7.27
N LEU A 124 -3.84 -3.76 8.14
CA LEU A 124 -4.59 -2.64 8.71
C LEU A 124 -5.03 -1.66 7.60
N ALA A 125 -4.13 -1.31 6.69
CA ALA A 125 -4.41 -0.40 5.58
C ALA A 125 -5.31 -0.99 4.49
N ASP A 126 -5.48 -2.31 4.43
CA ASP A 126 -6.45 -2.98 3.55
C ASP A 126 -7.85 -2.91 4.15
N ALA A 127 -7.95 -3.02 5.48
CA ALA A 127 -9.21 -2.88 6.21
C ALA A 127 -9.72 -1.43 6.28
N ASP A 128 -8.82 -0.46 6.46
CA ASP A 128 -9.17 0.94 6.72
C ASP A 128 -8.26 1.93 6.02
N ARG A 129 -8.72 3.18 5.91
CA ARG A 129 -7.91 4.29 5.39
C ARG A 129 -7.20 4.96 6.56
N TYR A 130 -5.91 5.23 6.38
CA TYR A 130 -5.11 5.92 7.39
C TYR A 130 -4.49 7.17 6.79
N GLU A 131 -4.51 8.25 7.55
CA GLU A 131 -3.80 9.47 7.23
C GLU A 131 -2.62 9.64 8.18
N PHE A 132 -1.45 9.84 7.59
CA PHE A 132 -0.19 10.10 8.26
C PHE A 132 0.22 11.53 7.93
N ALA A 133 0.10 12.44 8.88
CA ALA A 133 0.50 13.83 8.71
C ALA A 133 1.72 14.10 9.60
N MET A 134 2.79 14.67 9.04
CA MET A 134 3.94 15.10 9.81
C MET A 134 4.11 16.61 9.72
N ASP A 135 4.27 17.26 10.88
CA ASP A 135 4.55 18.69 10.97
C ASP A 135 6.05 19.01 10.96
N ARG A 136 6.41 20.28 10.74
CA ARG A 136 7.80 20.78 10.88
C ARG A 136 8.38 20.61 12.28
N LYS A 137 7.54 20.37 13.28
CA LYS A 137 7.93 20.02 14.66
C LYS A 137 8.29 18.54 14.81
N PHE A 138 8.30 17.77 13.71
CA PHE A 138 8.51 16.32 13.70
C PHE A 138 7.47 15.57 14.53
N VAL A 139 6.24 16.07 14.56
CA VAL A 139 5.12 15.36 15.19
C VAL A 139 4.40 14.61 14.08
N LEU A 140 4.43 13.28 14.15
CA LEU A 140 3.70 12.40 13.26
C LEU A 140 2.33 12.10 13.86
N LYS A 141 1.29 12.50 13.15
CA LYS A 141 -0.10 12.26 13.49
C LYS A 141 -0.61 11.11 12.63
N VAL A 142 -1.25 10.15 13.26
CA VAL A 142 -1.87 8.99 12.61
C VAL A 142 -3.35 9.03 12.94
N THR A 143 -4.16 9.24 11.91
CA THR A 143 -5.62 9.29 12.03
C THR A 143 -6.20 8.18 11.17
N ARG A 144 -7.04 7.32 11.76
CA ARG A 144 -7.86 6.40 10.99
C ARG A 144 -9.02 7.19 10.40
N LEU A 145 -9.10 7.22 9.07
CA LEU A 145 -10.23 7.78 8.36
C LEU A 145 -11.22 6.63 8.12
N PRO A 146 -12.42 6.66 8.74
CA PRO A 146 -13.45 5.70 8.39
C PRO A 146 -13.78 5.86 6.90
N GLU A 147 -13.91 4.74 6.19
CA GLU A 147 -14.56 4.74 4.88
C GLU A 147 -15.96 5.39 5.06
N PRO A 148 -16.43 6.28 4.17
CA PRO A 148 -17.63 7.12 4.42
C PRO A 148 -18.98 6.36 4.46
N ALA A 149 -19.02 5.14 4.99
CA ALA A 149 -20.17 4.24 4.90
C ALA A 149 -21.09 4.21 6.12
N ALA A 150 -20.84 4.91 7.22
CA ALA A 150 -21.74 4.84 8.38
C ALA A 150 -21.67 6.06 9.31
N ALA A 151 -22.12 7.21 8.84
CA ALA A 151 -22.81 8.14 9.73
C ALA A 151 -24.27 7.63 9.88
N ALA A 152 -24.46 6.62 10.74
CA ALA A 152 -25.76 6.37 11.38
C ALA A 152 -25.92 7.47 12.44
N ALA A 153 -26.96 8.31 12.39
CA ALA A 153 -28.28 7.97 12.90
C ALA A 153 -28.19 7.51 14.36
N GLU A 154 -28.19 8.50 15.27
CA GLU A 154 -28.83 8.39 16.57
C GLU A 154 -29.52 9.73 16.87
#